data_AF-A0A2V8N0R9-F1
#
_entry.id   AF-A0A2V8N0R9-F1
#
_cell.length_a   1.000
_cell.length_b   1.000
_cell.length_c   1.000
_cell.angle_alpha   90.00
_cell.angle_beta   90.00
_cell.angle_gamma   90.00
#
_symmetry.space_group_name_H-M   'P 1'
#
loop_
_entity.id
_entity.type
_entity.pdbx_description
1 polymer ?
#
loop_
_entity_poly.entity_id
_entity_poly.type
_entity_poly.pdbx_seq_one_letter_code
_entity_poly.pdbx_strand_id
1 'polypeptide(L)'
;MLPKTSTNKWSPALIKLLRGKRTQDEFAQLLGAPKNTVWRWEAGYASPAAAYVKKLSELAAREGFLSDWKPVGSITWVGDLEEGSKQIALEFSRALAHTSRRRGRL
;
A
#
# COMPACT_ATOMS: atom_id res chain seq x y z
N MET A 1 -4.61 27.78 0.81
CA MET A 1 -3.60 27.05 0.01
C MET A 1 -3.77 25.57 0.34
N LEU A 2 -4.47 24.81 -0.49
CA LEU A 2 -4.66 23.36 -0.25
C LEU A 2 -3.34 22.64 -0.57
N PRO A 3 -2.87 21.68 0.25
CA PRO A 3 -1.68 20.92 -0.09
C PRO A 3 -1.94 20.11 -1.36
N LYS A 4 -1.06 20.25 -2.37
CA LYS A 4 -1.04 19.38 -3.53
C LYS A 4 -0.72 17.98 -3.05
N THR A 5 -1.74 17.14 -2.88
CA THR A 5 -1.56 15.71 -2.63
C THR A 5 -1.07 15.08 -3.92
N SER A 6 0.24 15.08 -4.13
CA SER A 6 0.88 14.24 -5.14
C SER A 6 0.51 12.79 -4.81
N THR A 7 -0.46 12.24 -5.51
CA THR A 7 -0.94 10.87 -5.39
C THR A 7 0.17 9.92 -5.83
N ASN A 8 1.13 9.68 -4.94
CA ASN A 8 2.17 8.69 -5.17
C ASN A 8 1.51 7.31 -5.11
N LYS A 9 1.43 6.65 -6.27
CA LYS A 9 0.76 5.35 -6.45
C LYS A 9 1.33 4.24 -5.55
N TRP A 10 2.58 4.39 -5.11
CA TRP A 10 3.31 3.40 -4.30
C TRP A 10 3.35 3.80 -2.83
N SER A 11 2.44 3.24 -2.03
CA SER A 11 2.49 3.37 -0.57
C SER A 11 3.59 2.48 0.04
N PRO A 12 4.05 2.78 1.26
CA PRO A 12 5.03 1.95 1.97
C PRO A 12 4.60 0.47 2.06
N ALA A 13 3.30 0.24 2.31
CA ALA A 13 2.72 -1.10 2.37
C ALA A 13 2.76 -1.81 1.01
N LEU A 14 2.42 -1.12 -0.10
CA LEU A 14 2.48 -1.69 -1.44
C LEU A 14 3.91 -2.04 -1.86
N ILE A 15 4.90 -1.20 -1.51
CA ILE A 15 6.31 -1.46 -1.78
C ILE A 15 6.78 -2.70 -1.02
N LYS A 16 6.41 -2.82 0.26
CA LYS A 16 6.73 -3.99 1.08
C LYS A 16 6.06 -5.27 0.58
N LEU A 17 4.83 -5.16 0.08
CA LEU A 17 4.12 -6.28 -0.55
C LEU A 17 4.79 -6.72 -1.86
N LEU A 18 5.19 -5.78 -2.71
CA LEU A 18 5.91 -6.07 -3.96
C LEU A 18 7.29 -6.71 -3.69
N ARG A 19 7.99 -6.29 -2.64
CA ARG A 19 9.24 -6.94 -2.22
C ARG A 19 9.01 -8.41 -1.88
N GLY A 20 7.91 -8.72 -1.21
CA GLY A 20 7.59 -10.07 -0.76
C GLY A 20 8.65 -10.61 0.21
N LYS A 21 9.14 -11.83 -0.07
CA LYS A 21 10.12 -12.53 0.81
C LYS A 21 11.58 -12.09 0.60
N ARG A 22 11.87 -11.32 -0.45
CA ARG A 22 13.23 -10.84 -0.76
C ARG A 22 13.72 -9.92 0.35
N THR A 23 15.01 -9.92 0.61
CA THR A 23 15.64 -8.91 1.47
C THR A 23 15.51 -7.52 0.85
N GLN A 24 15.69 -6.46 1.66
CA GLN A 24 15.71 -5.10 1.15
C GLN A 24 16.85 -4.87 0.16
N ASP A 25 17.96 -5.60 0.30
CA ASP A 25 19.11 -5.47 -0.59
C ASP A 25 18.83 -6.08 -1.96
N GLU A 26 18.35 -7.34 -2.00
CA GLU A 26 17.96 -8.01 -3.25
C GLU A 26 16.89 -7.22 -4.01
N PHE A 27 15.90 -6.68 -3.29
CA PHE A 27 14.87 -5.85 -3.90
C PHE A 27 15.43 -4.52 -4.42
N ALA A 28 16.36 -3.91 -3.69
CA ALA A 28 17.02 -2.69 -4.13
C ALA A 28 17.87 -2.92 -5.38
N GLN A 29 18.56 -4.06 -5.49
CA GLN A 29 19.32 -4.46 -6.68
C GLN A 29 18.40 -4.58 -7.92
N LEU A 30 17.21 -5.18 -7.78
CA LEU A 30 16.23 -5.26 -8.87
C LEU A 30 15.78 -3.88 -9.38
N LEU A 31 15.72 -2.89 -8.47
CA LEU A 31 15.31 -1.52 -8.79
C LEU A 31 16.50 -0.62 -9.15
N GLY A 32 17.74 -1.10 -9.04
CA GLY A 32 18.95 -0.27 -9.10
C GLY A 32 18.89 0.91 -8.13
N ALA A 33 18.41 0.67 -6.91
CA ALA A 33 18.31 1.63 -5.82
C ALA A 33 19.28 1.26 -4.70
N PRO A 34 19.70 2.21 -3.83
CA PRO A 34 20.38 1.87 -2.59
C PRO A 34 19.45 1.17 -1.60
N LYS A 35 19.94 0.17 -0.84
CA LYS A 35 19.18 -0.53 0.22
C LYS A 35 18.50 0.45 1.20
N ASN A 36 19.21 1.46 1.65
CA ASN A 36 18.69 2.44 2.61
C ASN A 36 17.52 3.26 2.04
N THR A 37 17.51 3.47 0.73
CA THR A 37 16.42 4.15 0.02
C THR A 37 15.15 3.30 0.05
N VAL A 38 15.26 2.00 -0.22
CA VAL A 38 14.13 1.04 -0.10
C VAL A 38 13.59 1.01 1.33
N TRP A 39 14.48 0.93 2.33
CA TRP A 39 14.06 0.95 3.74
C TRP A 39 13.25 2.21 4.09
N ARG A 40 13.71 3.39 3.65
CA ARG A 40 12.99 4.66 3.88
C ARG A 40 11.61 4.68 3.23
N TRP A 41 11.46 4.08 2.06
CA TRP A 41 10.16 3.97 1.41
C TRP A 41 9.21 3.04 2.17
N GLU A 42 9.68 1.85 2.57
CA GLU A 42 8.88 0.87 3.32
C GLU A 42 8.50 1.35 4.72
N ALA A 43 9.32 2.20 5.33
CA ALA A 43 9.05 2.81 6.63
C ALA A 43 8.23 4.11 6.53
N GLY A 44 7.95 4.61 5.32
CA GLY A 44 7.20 5.85 5.11
C GLY A 44 7.97 7.14 5.40
N TYR A 45 9.28 7.05 5.66
CA TYR A 45 10.14 8.23 5.85
C TYR A 45 10.40 9.00 4.56
N ALA A 46 10.25 8.35 3.40
CA ALA A 46 10.40 9.00 2.10
C ALA A 46 9.46 8.38 1.06
N SER A 47 9.14 9.17 0.03
CA SER A 47 8.42 8.71 -1.16
C SER A 47 9.40 8.37 -2.29
N PRO A 48 9.13 7.34 -3.11
CA PRO A 48 9.91 7.08 -4.32
C PRO A 48 9.82 8.25 -5.30
N ALA A 49 10.95 8.64 -5.86
CA ALA A 49 11.00 9.61 -6.96
C ALA A 49 10.43 8.99 -8.25
N ALA A 50 10.07 9.84 -9.23
CA ALA A 50 9.43 9.42 -10.47
C ALA A 50 10.16 8.28 -11.20
N ALA A 51 11.50 8.32 -11.25
CA ALA A 51 12.31 7.26 -11.86
C ALA A 51 12.10 5.90 -11.19
N TYR A 52 11.99 5.86 -9.86
CA TYR A 52 11.76 4.63 -9.10
C TYR A 52 10.30 4.20 -9.12
N VAL A 53 9.34 5.13 -9.17
CA VAL A 53 7.93 4.82 -9.42
C VAL A 53 7.77 4.05 -10.72
N LYS A 54 8.48 4.46 -11.78
CA LYS A 54 8.49 3.74 -13.07
C LYS A 54 9.03 2.32 -12.89
N LYS A 55 10.20 2.15 -12.28
CA LYS A 55 10.82 0.83 -12.06
C LYS A 55 9.98 -0.10 -11.19
N LEU A 56 9.35 0.42 -10.14
CA LEU A 56 8.41 -0.34 -9.31
C LEU A 56 7.22 -0.84 -10.14
N SER A 57 6.69 0.00 -11.03
CA SER A 57 5.58 -0.35 -11.92
C SER A 57 5.98 -1.38 -12.98
N GLU A 58 7.18 -1.25 -13.56
CA GLU A 58 7.75 -2.21 -14.52
C GLU A 58 8.00 -3.57 -13.85
N LEU A 59 8.59 -3.57 -12.65
CA LEU A 59 8.80 -4.79 -11.87
C LEU A 59 7.48 -5.46 -11.51
N ALA A 60 6.49 -4.68 -11.06
CA ALA A 60 5.17 -5.19 -10.74
C ALA A 60 4.49 -5.84 -11.95
N ALA A 61 4.50 -5.18 -13.10
CA ALA A 61 3.95 -5.72 -14.34
C ALA A 61 4.66 -7.02 -14.77
N ARG A 62 6.00 -7.06 -14.68
CA ARG A 62 6.80 -8.25 -15.00
C ARG A 62 6.48 -9.44 -14.11
N GLU A 63 6.20 -9.20 -12.83
CA GLU A 63 5.90 -10.26 -11.85
C GLU A 63 4.41 -10.59 -11.76
N GLY A 64 3.56 -9.97 -12.59
CA GLY A 64 2.11 -10.13 -12.50
C GLY A 64 1.50 -9.55 -11.20
N PHE A 65 2.25 -8.69 -10.51
CA PHE A 65 1.80 -8.02 -9.30
C PHE A 65 0.75 -6.97 -9.68
N LEU A 66 -0.50 -7.21 -9.26
CA LEU A 66 -1.75 -6.51 -9.61
C LEU A 66 -2.45 -6.97 -10.90
N SER A 67 -2.01 -8.02 -11.59
CA SER A 67 -2.74 -8.55 -12.76
C SER A 67 -4.14 -9.08 -12.42
N ASP A 68 -4.32 -9.55 -11.18
CA ASP A 68 -5.62 -10.00 -10.63
C ASP A 68 -6.28 -8.97 -9.69
N TRP A 69 -5.66 -7.80 -9.50
CA TRP A 69 -6.29 -6.73 -8.72
C TRP A 69 -7.35 -6.05 -9.60
N LYS A 70 -8.53 -6.67 -9.64
CA LYS A 70 -9.77 -5.90 -9.80
C LYS A 70 -9.93 -5.09 -8.52
N PRO A 71 -10.19 -3.77 -8.57
CA PRO A 71 -10.55 -3.04 -7.37
C PRO A 71 -11.73 -3.77 -6.72
N VAL A 72 -11.50 -4.37 -5.56
CA VAL A 72 -12.56 -4.82 -4.66
C VAL A 72 -13.16 -3.52 -4.10
N GLY A 73 -13.97 -2.87 -4.93
CA GLY A 73 -14.30 -1.44 -4.84
C GLY A 73 -14.89 -0.89 -6.13
N SER A 74 -14.64 -1.51 -7.28
CA SER A 74 -15.60 -1.51 -8.39
C SER A 74 -16.69 -2.53 -8.06
N ILE A 75 -17.48 -2.21 -7.03
CA ILE A 75 -18.83 -2.74 -6.86
C ILE A 75 -19.54 -2.48 -8.18
N THR A 76 -19.97 -3.55 -8.85
CA THR A 76 -20.95 -3.45 -9.91
C THR A 76 -22.20 -2.86 -9.29
N TRP A 77 -22.54 -1.64 -9.67
CA TRP A 77 -23.68 -0.86 -9.19
C TRP A 77 -24.96 -1.70 -9.07
N VAL A 78 -25.37 -2.00 -7.83
CA VAL A 78 -26.77 -2.23 -7.46
C VAL A 78 -26.94 -1.64 -6.05
N GLY A 79 -27.27 -0.35 -5.96
CA GLY A 79 -27.63 0.31 -4.68
C GLY A 79 -26.81 1.55 -4.35
N ASP A 80 -27.47 2.48 -3.65
CA ASP A 80 -27.00 3.82 -3.28
C ASP A 80 -25.63 3.80 -2.56
N LEU A 81 -24.63 4.43 -3.21
CA LEU A 81 -23.20 4.34 -2.94
C LEU A 81 -22.79 4.99 -1.60
N GLU A 82 -23.57 5.96 -1.12
CA GLU A 82 -23.28 6.63 0.15
C GLU A 82 -23.45 5.70 1.36
N GLU A 83 -24.50 4.88 1.37
CA GLU A 83 -24.87 4.08 2.53
C GLU A 83 -23.91 2.90 2.73
N GLY A 84 -23.52 2.24 1.63
CA GLY A 84 -22.55 1.15 1.67
C GLY A 84 -21.16 1.60 2.15
N SER A 85 -20.73 2.81 1.77
CA SER A 85 -19.44 3.36 2.18
C SER A 85 -19.37 3.64 3.68
N LYS A 86 -20.46 4.16 4.26
CA LYS A 86 -20.59 4.45 5.69
C LYS A 86 -20.58 3.17 6.52
N GLN A 87 -21.25 2.12 6.05
CA GLN A 87 -21.28 0.84 6.75
C GLN A 87 -19.92 0.12 6.76
N ILE A 88 -19.19 0.12 5.63
CA ILE A 88 -17.85 -0.48 5.58
C ILE A 88 -16.89 0.27 6.51
N ALA A 89 -16.91 1.61 6.50
CA ALA A 89 -16.07 2.43 7.38
C ALA A 89 -16.42 2.23 8.87
N LEU A 90 -17.70 2.09 9.19
CA LEU A 90 -18.20 1.86 10.54
C LEU A 90 -17.77 0.49 11.08
N GLU A 91 -17.93 -0.56 10.28
CA GLU A 91 -17.55 -1.93 10.66
C GLU A 91 -16.03 -2.09 10.79
N PHE A 92 -15.26 -1.42 9.92
CA PHE A 92 -13.80 -1.35 10.08
C PHE A 92 -13.39 -0.64 11.37
N SER A 93 -14.07 0.46 11.71
CA SER A 93 -13.83 1.21 12.96
C SER A 93 -14.19 0.38 14.20
N ARG A 94 -15.27 -0.41 14.14
CA ARG A 94 -15.67 -1.35 15.21
C ARG A 94 -14.67 -2.50 15.39
N ALA A 95 -14.17 -3.05 14.28
CA ALA A 95 -13.16 -4.11 14.30
C ALA A 95 -11.81 -3.61 14.88
N LEU A 96 -11.44 -2.36 14.59
CA LEU A 96 -10.26 -1.71 15.17
C LEU A 96 -10.45 -1.35 16.65
N ALA A 97 -11.67 -1.05 17.10
CA ALA A 97 -11.95 -0.79 18.52
C ALA A 97 -11.79 -2.06 19.40
N HIS A 98 -12.19 -3.24 18.90
CA HIS A 98 -12.10 -4.51 19.65
C HIS A 98 -10.68 -5.08 19.78
N THR A 99 -9.73 -4.63 18.96
CA THR A 99 -8.34 -5.10 18.99
C THR A 99 -7.46 -4.37 20.02
N SER A 100 -7.99 -3.36 20.73
CA SER A 100 -7.24 -2.58 21.72
C SER A 100 -7.24 -3.13 23.16
N ARG A 101 -7.94 -4.25 23.46
CA ARG A 101 -8.05 -4.80 24.83
C ARG A 101 -7.56 -6.24 24.99
N ARG A 102 -6.30 -6.51 24.63
CA ARG A 102 -5.53 -7.61 25.25
C ARG A 102 -4.06 -7.21 25.41
N ARG A 103 -3.80 -6.33 26.39
CA ARG A 103 -2.51 -6.24 27.06
C ARG A 103 -2.77 -6.01 28.55
N GLY A 104 -2.42 -7.00 29.36
CA GLY A 104 -2.63 -6.99 30.81
C GLY A 104 -2.79 -8.40 31.35
N ARG A 105 -1.69 -9.14 31.45
CA ARG A 105 -1.55 -10.30 32.34
C ARG A 105 -0.71 -9.83 33.51
N LEU A 106 -1.21 -9.97 34.73
CA LEU A 106 -0.52 -10.41 35.95
C LEU A 106 -1.60 -10.69 36.99
#